data_AF-A0A1G7ASM7-F1
#
_entry.id   AF-A0A1G7ASM7-F1
#
_cell.length_a   1.000
_cell.length_b   1.000
_cell.length_c   1.000
_cell.angle_alpha   90.00
_cell.angle_beta   90.00
_cell.angle_gamma   90.00
#
_symmetry.space_group_name_H-M   'P 1'
#
loop_
_entity.id
_entity.type
_entity.pdbx_description
1 polymer ?
#
loop_
_entity_poly.entity_id
_entity_poly.type
_entity_poly.pdbx_seq_one_letter_code
_entity_poly.pdbx_strand_id
1 'polypeptide(L)' 'MPLSKGKTRESISKNIKTEVKQGKSQKQAVAIALNQARKSGAKIPKKNHK' A
#
# COMPACT_ATOMS: atom_id res chain seq x y z
N MET A 1 -9.29 -3.44 9.04
CA MET A 1 -8.03 -3.45 9.81
C MET A 1 -7.43 -2.06 9.84
N PRO A 2 -6.77 -1.64 10.94
CA PRO A 2 -5.99 -0.42 10.93
C PRO A 2 -4.73 -0.65 10.09
N LEU A 3 -4.74 -0.14 8.85
CA LEU A 3 -3.53 -0.12 8.03
C LEU A 3 -2.50 0.80 8.67
N SER A 4 -1.23 0.40 8.63
CA SER A 4 -0.14 1.23 9.12
C SER A 4 -0.05 2.51 8.30
N LYS A 5 0.04 3.67 8.97
CA LYS A 5 0.22 5.00 8.36
C LYS A 5 1.67 5.29 7.97
N GLY A 6 2.54 4.29 8.06
CA GLY A 6 3.94 4.44 7.71
C GLY A 6 4.13 4.66 6.21
N LYS A 7 5.13 5.47 5.86
CA LYS A 7 5.49 5.79 4.48
C LYS A 7 6.61 4.90 3.93
N THR A 8 7.22 4.10 4.80
CA THR A 8 8.41 3.31 4.48
C THR A 8 8.03 2.02 3.77
N ARG A 9 9.02 1.39 3.10
CA ARG A 9 8.83 0.12 2.39
C ARG A 9 8.33 -0.99 3.30
N GLU A 10 8.73 -0.99 4.57
CA GLU A 10 8.35 -1.97 5.59
C GLU A 10 6.87 -1.83 5.96
N SER A 11 6.39 -0.59 6.10
CA SER A 11 4.98 -0.33 6.38
C SER A 11 4.09 -0.75 5.21
N ILE A 12 4.52 -0.43 3.97
CA ILE A 12 3.81 -0.82 2.75
C ILE A 12 3.79 -2.36 2.62
N SER A 13 4.92 -3.03 2.84
CA SER A 13 4.99 -4.50 2.74
C SER A 13 4.16 -5.20 3.82
N LYS A 14 4.12 -4.66 5.04
CA LYS A 14 3.25 -5.13 6.12
C LYS A 14 1.78 -5.02 5.73
N ASN A 15 1.37 -3.86 5.20
CA ASN A 15 0.00 -3.63 4.74
C ASN A 15 -0.39 -4.57 3.58
N ILE A 16 0.51 -4.82 2.62
CA ILE A 16 0.27 -5.78 1.52
C ILE A 16 0.05 -7.19 2.08
N LYS A 17 0.94 -7.66 2.97
CA LYS A 17 0.82 -9.00 3.58
C LYS A 17 -0.49 -9.15 4.35
N THR A 18 -0.89 -8.09 5.07
CA THR A 18 -2.16 -8.05 5.78
C THR A 18 -3.35 -8.21 4.84
N GLU A 19 -3.41 -7.43 3.76
CA GLU A 19 -4.51 -7.46 2.79
C GLU A 19 -4.58 -8.77 2.00
N VAL A 20 -3.42 -9.35 1.66
CA VAL A 20 -3.35 -10.68 1.03
C VAL A 20 -3.85 -11.76 1.98
N LYS A 21 -3.46 -11.70 3.27
CA LYS A 21 -4.00 -12.62 4.29
C LYS A 21 -5.51 -12.50 4.49
N GLN A 22 -6.07 -11.33 4.21
CA GLN A 22 -7.53 -11.10 4.20
C GLN A 22 -8.21 -11.60 2.93
N GLY A 23 -7.48 -12.18 1.99
CA GLY A 23 -8.03 -12.74 0.75
C GLY A 23 -8.12 -11.74 -0.41
N LYS A 24 -7.54 -10.54 -0.30
CA LYS A 24 -7.47 -9.62 -1.43
C LYS A 24 -6.42 -10.08 -2.45
N SER A 25 -6.72 -9.87 -3.73
CA SER A 25 -5.75 -10.12 -4.79
C SER A 25 -4.48 -9.29 -4.57
N GLN A 26 -3.31 -9.82 -4.94
CA GLN A 26 -2.04 -9.14 -4.73
C GLN A 26 -1.99 -7.75 -5.38
N LYS A 27 -2.60 -7.60 -6.57
CA LYS A 27 -2.73 -6.31 -7.25
C LYS A 27 -3.56 -5.31 -6.43
N GLN A 28 -4.68 -5.75 -5.87
CA GLN A 28 -5.54 -4.92 -5.03
C GLN A 28 -4.88 -4.57 -3.69
N ALA A 29 -4.20 -5.53 -3.06
CA ALA A 29 -3.43 -5.31 -1.84
C ALA A 29 -2.34 -4.25 -2.03
N VAL A 30 -1.59 -4.33 -3.14
CA VAL A 30 -0.59 -3.33 -3.52
C VAL A 30 -1.24 -1.96 -3.74
N ALA A 31 -2.35 -1.90 -4.46
CA ALA A 31 -3.07 -0.65 -4.71
C ALA A 31 -3.55 0.02 -3.40
N ILE A 32 -4.12 -0.76 -2.47
CA ILE A 32 -4.60 -0.28 -1.17
C ILE A 32 -3.43 0.22 -0.33
N ALA A 33 -2.34 -0.55 -0.24
CA ALA A 33 -1.17 -0.19 0.56
C ALA A 33 -0.51 1.10 0.04
N LEU A 34 -0.37 1.23 -1.29
CA LEU A 34 0.17 2.45 -1.91
C LEU A 34 -0.77 3.65 -1.74
N ASN A 35 -2.09 3.44 -1.82
CA ASN A 35 -3.07 4.51 -1.57
C ASN A 35 -3.00 4.99 -0.11
N GLN A 36 -2.92 4.06 0.84
CA GLN A 36 -2.77 4.39 2.26
C GLN A 36 -1.47 5.15 2.54
N ALA A 37 -0.36 4.75 1.93
CA ALA A 37 0.90 5.47 2.04
C ALA A 37 0.80 6.90 1.48
N ARG A 38 0.12 7.09 0.34
CA ARG A 38 -0.13 8.43 -0.24
C ARG A 38 -1.01 9.28 0.67
N LYS A 39 -2.09 8.72 1.24
CA LYS A 39 -2.94 9.41 2.23
C LYS A 39 -2.16 9.83 3.47
N SER A 40 -1.14 9.05 3.83
CA SER A 40 -0.24 9.37 4.94
C SER A 40 0.82 10.42 4.56
N GLY A 41 0.86 10.88 3.30
CA GLY A 41 1.79 11.88 2.79
C GLY A 41 3.09 11.31 2.24
N ALA A 42 3.09 10.07 1.74
CA ALA A 42 4.21 9.52 0.97
C ALA A 42 4.20 10.09 -0.46
N LYS A 43 5.30 10.72 -0.87
CA LYS A 43 5.51 11.20 -2.25
C LYS A 43 5.95 10.04 -3.14
N ILE A 44 5.00 9.19 -3.53
CA ILE A 44 5.24 8.06 -4.44
C ILE A 44 4.94 8.53 -5.86
N PRO A 45 5.96 8.67 -6.74
CA PRO A 45 5.73 9.11 -8.11
C PRO A 45 4.78 8.14 -8.81
N LYS A 46 3.75 8.69 -9.48
CA LYS A 46 2.91 7.88 -10.37
C LYS A 46 3.75 7.53 -11.59
N LYS A 47 3.86 6.25 -11.94
CA LYS A 47 4.44 5.86 -13.21
C LYS A 47 3.47 6.34 -14.29
N ASN A 48 3.80 7.41 -14.99
CA ASN A 48 3.07 7.79 -16.20
C ASN A 48 3.30 6.67 -17.21
N HIS A 49 2.22 5.98 -17.57
CA HIS A 49 2.19 5.19 -18.80
C HIS A 49 2.07 6.21 -19.93
N LYS A 50 3.21 6.71 -20.42
CA LYS A 50 3.28 7.27 -21.77
C LYS A 50 3.23 6.13 -22.77
#